data_AF-A0A2M9ZNS4-F1
#
_entry.id   AF-A0A2M9ZNS4-F1
#
_cell.length_a   1.000
_cell.length_b   1.000
_cell.length_c   1.000
_cell.angle_alpha   90.00
_cell.angle_beta   90.00
_cell.angle_gamma   90.00
#
_symmetry.space_group_name_H-M   'P 1'
#
loop_
_entity.id
_entity.type
_entity.pdbx_description
1 polymer ?
#
loop_
_entity_poly.entity_id
_entity_poly.type
_entity_poly.pdbx_seq_one_letter_code
_entity_poly.pdbx_strand_id
1 'polypeptide(L)'
;MHYHFRIHTDKTGYWAECIELKGCMTQADSKEELEANIHEALNLYLNDNEDSKSIFPLPKKKVSGRNIVLAAVDPKIAFSQILRMTRLKRGLSQKQAASLIGMKNLYSYQRLESPKSANPALSTIARIKQVFPELALDLVV
;
A
#
# COMPACT_ATOMS: atom_id res chain seq x y z
N MET A 1 5.58 -3.01 -4.47
CA MET A 1 5.78 -1.65 -3.88
C MET A 1 6.65 -1.76 -2.64
N HIS A 2 7.74 -0.98 -2.54
CA HIS A 2 8.71 -1.09 -1.43
C HIS A 2 8.90 0.25 -0.71
N TYR A 3 8.70 0.28 0.60
CA TYR A 3 8.96 1.45 1.45
C TYR A 3 10.34 1.37 2.10
N HIS A 4 10.89 2.52 2.48
CA HIS A 4 12.21 2.61 3.06
C HIS A 4 12.12 2.77 4.56
N PHE A 5 12.79 1.88 5.29
CA PHE A 5 12.92 1.97 6.74
C PHE A 5 14.35 2.34 7.11
N ARG A 6 14.51 3.33 7.98
CA ARG A 6 15.79 3.65 8.59
C ARG A 6 15.92 2.88 9.89
N ILE A 7 16.99 2.09 10.01
CA ILE A 7 17.32 1.35 11.22
C ILE A 7 18.22 2.21 12.11
N HIS A 8 17.90 2.18 13.39
CA HIS A 8 18.61 2.83 14.47
C HIS A 8 18.98 1.79 15.53
N THR A 9 20.12 1.99 16.18
CA THR A 9 20.59 1.13 17.28
C THR A 9 20.40 1.88 18.59
N ASP A 10 19.84 1.21 19.59
CA ASP A 10 19.72 1.71 20.96
C ASP A 10 20.51 0.80 21.93
N LYS A 11 20.59 1.17 23.21
CA LYS A 11 21.41 0.49 24.23
C LYS A 11 21.11 -1.00 24.38
N THR A 12 19.87 -1.42 24.15
CA THR A 12 19.40 -2.79 24.40
C THR A 12 18.76 -3.45 23.18
N GLY A 13 18.78 -2.82 22.01
CA GLY A 13 18.11 -3.37 20.83
C GLY A 13 18.14 -2.44 19.62
N TYR A 14 17.15 -2.60 18.76
CA TYR A 14 17.03 -1.86 17.50
C TYR A 14 15.62 -1.30 17.33
N TRP A 15 15.52 -0.19 16.61
CA TRP A 15 14.23 0.30 16.15
C TRP A 15 14.35 0.81 14.73
N ALA A 16 13.22 0.87 14.05
CA ALA A 16 13.14 1.33 12.68
C ALA A 16 11.90 2.20 12.46
N GLU A 17 12.04 3.18 11.58
CA GLU A 17 10.95 4.06 11.15
C GLU A 17 10.87 4.14 9.63
N CYS A 18 9.65 4.17 9.12
CA CYS A 18 9.38 4.41 7.71
C CYS A 18 9.70 5.87 7.36
N ILE A 19 10.48 6.07 6.31
CA ILE A 19 10.92 7.40 5.87
C ILE A 19 9.76 8.17 5.24
N GLU A 20 8.83 7.47 4.59
CA GLU A 20 7.70 8.08 3.90
C GLU A 20 6.41 8.13 4.72
N LEU A 21 6.23 7.22 5.69
CA LEU A 21 4.98 7.08 6.46
C LEU A 21 5.19 7.53 7.91
N LYS A 22 4.80 8.77 8.21
CA LYS A 22 4.91 9.33 9.56
C LYS A 22 4.17 8.46 10.58
N GLY A 23 4.88 8.04 11.62
CA GLY A 23 4.32 7.21 12.69
C GLY A 23 4.34 5.70 12.42
N CYS A 24 4.79 5.26 11.24
CA CYS A 24 5.04 3.85 10.99
C CYS A 24 6.44 3.50 11.50
N MET A 25 6.51 2.88 12.67
CA MET A 25 7.75 2.51 13.34
C MET A 25 7.60 1.18 14.09
N THR A 26 8.72 0.55 14.40
CA THR A 26 8.76 -0.70 15.15
C THR A 26 10.10 -0.86 15.89
N GLN A 27 10.17 -1.81 16.81
CA GLN A 27 11.38 -2.12 17.59
C GLN A 27 11.51 -3.63 17.80
N ALA A 28 12.73 -4.07 18.11
CA ALA A 28 13.05 -5.47 18.40
C ALA A 28 14.39 -5.58 19.15
N ASP A 29 14.62 -6.71 19.82
CA ASP A 29 15.86 -6.96 20.55
C ASP A 29 16.98 -7.45 19.62
N SER A 30 16.63 -8.05 18.47
CA SER A 30 17.54 -8.55 17.45
C SER A 30 17.29 -7.91 16.08
N LYS A 31 18.27 -7.98 15.16
CA LYS A 31 18.11 -7.46 13.81
C LYS A 31 17.15 -8.31 12.98
N GLU A 32 17.21 -9.62 13.17
CA GLU A 32 16.38 -10.59 12.48
C GLU A 32 14.91 -10.37 12.81
N GLU A 33 14.60 -10.17 14.10
CA GLU A 33 13.26 -9.82 14.55
C GLU A 33 12.83 -8.43 14.06
N LEU A 34 13.75 -7.46 14.04
CA LEU A 34 13.44 -6.12 13.53
C LEU A 34 12.97 -6.17 12.07
N GLU A 35 13.65 -6.95 11.22
CA GLU A 35 13.29 -7.08 9.81
C GLU A 35 11.88 -7.67 9.63
N ALA A 36 11.52 -8.70 10.41
CA ALA A 36 10.18 -9.25 10.41
C ALA A 36 9.14 -8.22 10.88
N ASN A 37 9.43 -7.52 11.98
CA ASN A 37 8.57 -6.51 12.57
C ASN A 37 8.38 -5.30 11.64
N ILE A 38 9.37 -4.95 10.83
CA ILE A 38 9.28 -3.88 9.81
C ILE A 38 8.22 -4.23 8.77
N HIS A 39 8.25 -5.46 8.25
CA HIS A 39 7.28 -5.94 7.27
C HIS A 39 5.86 -5.95 7.86
N GLU A 40 5.70 -6.42 9.10
CA GLU A 40 4.41 -6.42 9.76
C GLU A 40 3.89 -5.00 10.01
N ALA A 41 4.71 -4.13 10.61
CA ALA A 41 4.35 -2.74 10.91
C ALA A 41 3.93 -1.96 9.66
N LEU A 42 4.64 -2.14 8.53
CA LEU A 42 4.29 -1.52 7.26
C LEU A 42 2.89 -1.96 6.79
N ASN A 43 2.64 -3.27 6.77
CA ASN A 43 1.39 -3.81 6.25
C ASN A 43 0.21 -3.50 7.18
N LEU A 44 0.40 -3.54 8.50
CA LEU A 44 -0.61 -3.09 9.48
C LEU A 44 -0.96 -1.62 9.26
N TYR A 45 0.04 -0.74 9.19
CA TYR A 45 -0.15 0.70 8.99
C TYR A 45 -0.94 1.01 7.70
N LEU A 46 -0.60 0.34 6.60
CA LEU A 46 -1.25 0.53 5.31
C LEU A 46 -2.65 -0.12 5.22
N ASN A 47 -2.94 -1.10 6.08
CA ASN A 47 -4.23 -1.80 6.15
C ASN A 47 -5.27 -1.05 7.00
N ASP A 48 -4.85 -0.22 7.95
CA ASP A 48 -5.72 0.48 8.90
C ASP A 48 -6.52 1.66 8.30
N ASN A 49 -6.46 1.85 6.98
CA ASN A 49 -7.10 2.98 6.31
C ASN A 49 -8.47 2.64 5.70
N GLU A 50 -9.51 2.84 6.52
CA GLU A 50 -10.91 2.65 6.13
C GLU A 50 -11.52 3.87 5.42
N ASP A 51 -10.91 5.06 5.50
CA ASP A 51 -11.40 6.24 4.80
C ASP A 51 -11.07 6.16 3.31
N SER A 52 -12.11 6.00 2.49
CA SER A 52 -12.04 5.97 1.02
C SER A 52 -11.42 7.21 0.36
N LYS A 53 -11.29 8.33 1.09
CA LYS A 53 -10.66 9.57 0.63
C LYS A 53 -9.22 9.74 1.10
N SER A 54 -8.81 8.96 2.10
CA SER A 54 -7.46 9.01 2.63
C SER A 54 -6.51 8.18 1.76
N ILE A 55 -5.35 8.77 1.45
CA ILE A 55 -4.28 8.17 0.67
C ILE A 55 -2.97 8.27 1.44
N PHE A 56 -2.12 7.26 1.29
CA PHE A 56 -0.76 7.31 1.77
C PHE A 56 0.19 7.81 0.67
N PRO A 57 1.27 8.50 1.04
CA PRO A 57 2.30 8.88 0.08
C PRO A 57 2.96 7.64 -0.49
N LEU A 58 3.13 7.59 -1.81
CA LEU A 58 3.89 6.51 -2.46
C LEU A 58 5.36 6.54 -2.02
N PRO A 59 6.03 5.36 -1.99
CA PRO A 59 7.44 5.32 -1.64
C PRO A 59 8.28 6.09 -2.65
N LYS A 60 9.40 6.65 -2.16
CA LYS A 60 10.34 7.38 -3.00
C LYS A 60 11.05 6.39 -3.93
N LYS A 61 11.40 6.81 -5.15
CA LYS A 61 12.14 5.93 -6.09
C LYS A 61 13.54 5.59 -5.58
N LYS A 62 14.18 6.52 -4.88
CA LYS A 62 15.52 6.36 -4.30
C LYS A 62 15.57 7.14 -3.00
N VAL A 63 16.21 6.56 -1.99
CA VAL A 63 16.56 7.24 -0.75
C VAL A 63 18.05 7.03 -0.50
N SER A 64 18.77 8.12 -0.27
CA SER A 64 20.18 8.09 0.12
C SER A 64 20.32 8.04 1.64
N GLY A 65 21.26 7.26 2.14
CA GLY A 65 21.59 7.21 3.56
C GLY A 65 22.27 5.90 3.95
N ARG A 66 22.63 5.79 5.23
CA ARG A 66 23.11 4.54 5.85
C ARG A 66 21.94 3.84 6.56
N ASN A 67 22.07 2.53 6.75
CA ASN A 67 21.13 1.70 7.51
C ASN A 67 19.68 1.80 7.00
N ILE A 68 19.51 1.75 5.67
CA ILE A 68 18.18 1.75 5.05
C ILE A 68 17.88 0.35 4.54
N VAL A 69 16.71 -0.17 4.91
CA VAL A 69 16.18 -1.44 4.41
C VAL A 69 14.88 -1.20 3.64
N LEU A 70 14.55 -2.13 2.76
CA LEU A 70 13.34 -2.10 1.96
C LEU A 70 12.33 -3.09 2.54
N ALA A 71 11.09 -2.61 2.68
CA ALA A 71 9.98 -3.42 3.13
C ALA A 71 8.91 -3.48 2.04
N ALA A 72 8.59 -4.71 1.61
CA ALA A 72 7.57 -4.95 0.60
C ALA A 72 6.16 -4.84 1.20
N VAL A 73 5.26 -4.21 0.44
CA VAL A 73 3.83 -4.16 0.75
C VAL A 73 3.14 -5.39 0.15
N ASP A 74 2.23 -5.99 0.92
CA ASP A 74 1.39 -7.09 0.46
C ASP A 74 0.64 -6.68 -0.84
N PRO A 75 0.61 -7.56 -1.87
CA PRO A 75 -0.02 -7.23 -3.16
C PRO A 75 -1.47 -6.77 -3.05
N LYS A 76 -2.27 -7.29 -2.11
CA LYS A 76 -3.67 -6.90 -1.92
C LYS A 76 -3.76 -5.45 -1.43
N ILE A 77 -2.93 -5.12 -0.46
CA ILE A 77 -2.84 -3.76 0.09
C ILE A 77 -2.35 -2.81 -1.01
N ALA A 78 -1.27 -3.17 -1.71
CA ALA A 78 -0.72 -2.36 -2.79
C ALA A 78 -1.73 -2.10 -3.91
N PHE A 79 -2.42 -3.15 -4.39
CA PHE A 79 -3.46 -3.02 -5.40
C PHE A 79 -4.58 -2.08 -4.94
N SER A 80 -5.07 -2.27 -3.72
CA SER A 80 -6.19 -1.48 -3.20
C SER A 80 -5.86 0.02 -3.12
N GLN A 81 -4.62 0.36 -2.72
CA GLN A 81 -4.17 1.74 -2.65
C GLN A 81 -3.94 2.35 -4.02
N ILE A 82 -3.29 1.64 -4.95
CA ILE A 82 -3.04 2.14 -6.30
C ILE A 82 -4.35 2.40 -7.05
N LEU A 83 -5.35 1.51 -6.89
CA LEU A 83 -6.68 1.73 -7.45
C LEU A 83 -7.37 2.95 -6.84
N ARG A 84 -7.35 3.07 -5.50
CA ARG A 84 -7.91 4.21 -4.76
C ARG A 84 -7.29 5.54 -5.20
N MET A 85 -5.97 5.60 -5.27
CA MET A 85 -5.23 6.78 -5.74
C MET A 85 -5.59 7.15 -7.17
N THR A 86 -5.69 6.16 -8.05
CA THR A 86 -6.05 6.36 -9.47
C THR A 86 -7.48 6.92 -9.59
N ARG A 87 -8.43 6.35 -8.84
CA ARG A 87 -9.81 6.85 -8.76
C ARG A 87 -9.85 8.30 -8.29
N LEU A 88 -9.17 8.61 -7.18
CA LEU A 88 -9.17 9.94 -6.57
C LEU A 88 -8.49 10.99 -7.47
N LYS A 89 -7.41 10.63 -8.18
CA LYS A 89 -6.76 11.51 -9.18
C LYS A 89 -7.69 11.87 -10.34
N ARG A 90 -8.62 10.98 -10.70
CA ARG A 90 -9.68 11.27 -11.68
C ARG A 90 -10.88 12.02 -11.09
N GLY A 91 -10.88 12.33 -9.79
CA GLY A 91 -12.00 13.00 -9.13
C GLY A 91 -13.27 12.14 -9.03
N LEU A 92 -13.13 10.81 -9.07
CA LEU A 92 -14.28 9.90 -9.11
C LEU A 92 -14.68 9.43 -7.70
N SER A 93 -15.99 9.33 -7.47
CA SER A 93 -16.56 8.55 -6.38
C SER A 93 -16.44 7.04 -6.65
N GLN A 94 -16.53 6.22 -5.60
CA GLN A 94 -16.55 4.76 -5.74
C GLN A 94 -17.70 4.28 -6.64
N LYS A 95 -18.87 4.93 -6.56
CA LYS A 95 -20.04 4.61 -7.41
C LYS A 95 -19.78 4.90 -8.89
N GLN A 96 -19.15 6.03 -9.20
CA GLN A 96 -18.79 6.37 -10.58
C GLN A 96 -17.75 5.41 -11.14
N ALA A 97 -16.70 5.10 -10.37
CA ALA A 97 -15.68 4.15 -10.79
C ALA A 97 -16.25 2.74 -11.00
N ALA A 98 -17.11 2.26 -10.09
CA ALA A 98 -17.83 1.01 -10.24
C ALA A 98 -18.62 0.97 -11.56
N SER A 99 -19.35 2.05 -11.87
CA SER A 99 -20.13 2.15 -13.10
C SER A 99 -19.25 2.13 -14.35
N LEU A 100 -18.10 2.83 -14.35
CA LEU A 100 -17.17 2.86 -15.48
C LEU A 100 -16.55 1.49 -15.76
N ILE A 101 -16.27 0.71 -14.71
CA ILE A 101 -15.76 -0.67 -14.81
C ILE A 101 -16.88 -1.66 -15.15
N GLY A 102 -18.14 -1.21 -15.23
CA GLY A 102 -19.28 -2.09 -15.50
C GLY A 102 -19.60 -3.04 -14.35
N MET A 103 -19.33 -2.62 -13.10
CA MET A 103 -19.76 -3.35 -11.91
C MET A 103 -21.20 -3.01 -11.55
N LYS A 104 -22.04 -4.03 -11.37
CA LYS A 104 -23.47 -3.86 -11.07
C LYS A 104 -23.75 -3.40 -9.65
N ASN A 105 -22.83 -3.64 -8.72
CA ASN A 105 -23.01 -3.31 -7.31
C ASN A 105 -21.77 -2.56 -6.77
N LEU A 106 -22.01 -1.65 -5.82
CA LEU A 106 -20.97 -0.82 -5.21
C LEU A 106 -20.04 -1.66 -4.31
N TYR A 107 -20.59 -2.65 -3.63
CA TYR A 107 -19.84 -3.51 -2.69
C TYR A 107 -18.67 -4.25 -3.37
N SER A 108 -18.88 -4.76 -4.58
CA SER A 108 -17.85 -5.40 -5.40
C SER A 108 -16.69 -4.44 -5.69
N TYR A 109 -16.97 -3.16 -5.91
CA TYR A 109 -15.93 -2.16 -6.08
C TYR A 109 -15.24 -1.81 -4.76
N GLN A 110 -16.00 -1.66 -3.66
CA GLN A 110 -15.44 -1.39 -2.34
C GLN A 110 -14.44 -2.47 -1.89
N ARG A 111 -14.72 -3.74 -2.23
CA ARG A 111 -13.79 -4.85 -1.99
C ARG A 111 -12.47 -4.70 -2.73
N LEU A 112 -12.44 -4.05 -3.91
CA LEU A 112 -11.21 -3.80 -4.64
C LEU A 112 -10.33 -2.73 -3.98
N GLU A 113 -10.94 -1.72 -3.36
CA GLU A 113 -10.23 -0.66 -2.63
C GLU A 113 -10.05 -0.94 -1.13
N SER A 114 -10.41 -2.15 -0.70
CA SER A 114 -10.25 -2.62 0.67
C SER A 114 -8.94 -3.41 0.81
N PRO A 115 -7.97 -2.93 1.60
CA PRO A 115 -6.70 -3.64 1.80
C PRO A 115 -6.91 -5.04 2.43
N LYS A 116 -7.98 -5.20 3.21
CA LYS A 116 -8.39 -6.46 3.85
C LYS A 116 -8.91 -7.52 2.87
N SER A 117 -9.49 -7.12 1.73
CA SER A 117 -10.28 -8.04 0.89
C SER A 117 -10.02 -7.97 -0.62
N ALA A 118 -9.11 -7.10 -1.07
CA ALA A 118 -8.74 -6.96 -2.46
C ALA A 118 -8.10 -8.25 -3.00
N ASN A 119 -8.81 -8.94 -3.90
CA ASN A 119 -8.30 -10.10 -4.61
C ASN A 119 -9.06 -10.26 -5.95
N PRO A 120 -8.85 -9.35 -6.91
CA PRO A 120 -9.55 -9.39 -8.19
C PRO A 120 -9.11 -10.57 -9.05
N ALA A 121 -10.04 -11.13 -9.82
CA ALA A 121 -9.69 -12.05 -10.90
C ALA A 121 -8.91 -11.32 -12.01
N LEU A 122 -8.09 -12.05 -12.78
CA LEU A 122 -7.33 -11.49 -13.91
C LEU A 122 -8.22 -10.75 -14.92
N SER A 123 -9.41 -11.27 -15.20
CA SER A 123 -10.39 -10.63 -16.07
C SER A 123 -10.89 -9.28 -15.53
N THR A 124 -11.00 -9.16 -14.20
CA THR A 124 -11.31 -7.90 -13.53
C THR A 124 -10.15 -6.92 -13.66
N ILE A 125 -8.90 -7.35 -13.41
CA ILE A 125 -7.70 -6.51 -13.58
C ILE A 125 -7.62 -5.98 -15.02
N ALA A 126 -7.82 -6.82 -16.02
CA ALA A 126 -7.81 -6.43 -17.43
C ALA A 126 -8.85 -5.34 -17.73
N ARG A 127 -10.08 -5.50 -17.23
CA ARG A 127 -11.14 -4.50 -17.40
C ARG A 127 -10.83 -3.19 -16.69
N ILE A 128 -10.32 -3.25 -15.47
CA ILE A 128 -9.89 -2.06 -14.72
C ILE A 128 -8.80 -1.33 -15.51
N LYS A 129 -7.81 -2.03 -16.07
CA LYS A 129 -6.72 -1.44 -16.87
C LYS A 129 -7.21 -0.81 -18.18
N GLN A 130 -8.27 -1.35 -18.81
CA GLN A 130 -8.91 -0.71 -19.96
C GLN A 130 -9.55 0.64 -19.59
N VAL A 131 -10.19 0.73 -18.43
CA VAL A 131 -10.85 1.95 -17.94
C VAL A 131 -9.84 2.95 -17.36
N PHE A 132 -8.82 2.44 -16.67
CA PHE A 132 -7.73 3.16 -16.04
C PHE A 132 -6.37 2.72 -16.61
N PRO A 133 -6.01 3.12 -17.85
CA PRO A 133 -4.73 2.75 -18.47
C PRO A 133 -3.50 3.18 -17.65
N GLU A 134 -3.62 4.22 -16.84
CA GLU A 134 -2.59 4.75 -15.96
C GLU A 134 -2.42 3.97 -14.64
N LEU A 135 -3.27 2.99 -14.35
CA LEU A 135 -3.16 2.17 -13.13
C LEU A 135 -1.80 1.45 -13.10
N ALA A 136 -0.93 1.82 -12.16
CA ALA A 136 0.46 1.33 -12.06
C ALA A 136 0.52 -0.07 -11.41
N LEU A 137 0.16 -1.11 -12.17
CA LEU A 137 0.19 -2.50 -11.72
C LEU A 137 1.60 -3.03 -11.44
N ASP A 138 2.63 -2.42 -12.03
CA ASP A 138 4.04 -2.64 -11.74
C ASP A 138 4.42 -2.36 -10.28
N LEU A 139 3.61 -1.57 -9.57
CA LEU A 139 3.79 -1.34 -8.14
C LEU A 139 3.18 -2.44 -7.27
N VAL A 140 2.37 -3.34 -7.83
CA VAL A 140 1.69 -4.42 -7.09
C VAL A 140 2.51 -5.72 -7.10
N VAL A 141 3.33 -5.91 -8.13
CA VAL A 141 4.19 -7.08 -8.35
C VAL A 141 5.62 -6.88 -7.84
#